data_AF-A0A9E2YH12-F1
#
_entry.id   AF-A0A9E2YH12-F1
#
_cell.length_a   1.000
_cell.length_b   1.000
_cell.length_c   1.000
_cell.angle_alpha   90.00
_cell.angle_beta   90.00
_cell.angle_gamma   90.00
#
_symmetry.space_group_name_H-M   'P 1'
#
loop_
_entity.id
_entity.type
_entity.pdbx_description
1 polymer ?
#
loop_
_entity_poly.entity_id
_entity_poly.type
_entity_poly.pdbx_seq_one_letter_code
_entity_poly.pdbx_strand_id
1 'polypeptide(L)'
;MSHLSNALRATGAVVLMGGFAVPGTATADPANTGNPSDINTLAGSLSKGYGLNNCTPQPITAGELAALTCGQSPDPSGPVQARYILFSNGDNLAGSFKTSINDDVLTNCGDSGQSPTSWHQGSSSSSAGQVACGTYQNAAEIIWTIDSKNILSYIRGSNTDASALYQWWRANG
;
A
#
# COMPACT_ATOMS: atom_id res chain seq x y z
N MET A 1 -74.80 -48.86 8.27
CA MET A 1 -74.74 -47.94 9.42
C MET A 1 -74.28 -46.59 8.86
N SER A 2 -75.15 -45.58 8.93
CA SER A 2 -75.14 -44.26 8.27
C SER A 2 -73.77 -43.54 8.30
N HIS A 3 -73.21 -42.93 7.25
CA HIS A 3 -73.65 -41.92 6.25
C HIS A 3 -74.08 -40.55 6.82
N LEU A 4 -73.28 -39.51 6.46
CA LEU A 4 -73.66 -38.15 6.02
C LEU A 4 -74.25 -37.20 7.09
N SER A 5 -74.06 -35.88 7.17
CA SER A 5 -73.37 -34.77 6.45
C SER A 5 -73.43 -33.53 7.38
N ASN A 6 -72.56 -32.52 7.33
CA ASN A 6 -72.69 -31.25 6.57
C ASN A 6 -71.49 -30.36 6.98
N ALA A 7 -70.55 -29.96 6.13
CA ALA A 7 -70.62 -28.92 5.08
C ALA A 7 -70.86 -27.49 5.62
N LEU A 8 -69.84 -26.62 5.55
CA LEU A 8 -69.77 -25.42 4.67
C LEU A 8 -68.41 -24.70 4.90
N ARG A 9 -67.57 -24.56 3.86
CA ARG A 9 -67.29 -23.34 3.07
C ARG A 9 -66.46 -22.26 3.82
N ALA A 10 -65.41 -21.63 3.29
CA ALA A 10 -64.82 -21.60 1.94
C ALA A 10 -63.48 -20.83 1.97
N THR A 11 -62.69 -20.97 0.89
CA THR A 11 -61.81 -19.96 0.23
C THR A 11 -60.75 -19.22 1.05
N GLY A 12 -59.47 -19.13 0.67
CA GLY A 12 -58.78 -19.48 -0.57
C GLY A 12 -57.37 -18.87 -0.59
N ALA A 13 -56.66 -19.15 -1.70
CA ALA A 13 -55.47 -18.50 -2.25
C ALA A 13 -54.05 -18.88 -1.73
N VAL A 14 -53.33 -19.53 -2.66
CA VAL A 14 -51.90 -19.87 -2.78
C VAL A 14 -51.09 -18.66 -3.28
N VAL A 15 -49.81 -18.51 -2.90
CA VAL A 15 -48.62 -18.12 -3.74
C VAL A 15 -47.36 -18.40 -2.88
N LEU A 16 -46.53 -19.44 -3.12
CA LEU A 16 -45.38 -19.62 -4.03
C LEU A 16 -44.16 -18.67 -3.85
N MET A 17 -43.05 -19.30 -3.43
CA MET A 17 -41.62 -19.10 -3.78
C MET A 17 -40.99 -17.70 -3.80
N GLY A 18 -39.82 -17.60 -3.16
CA GLY A 18 -38.83 -16.58 -3.50
C GLY A 18 -37.61 -16.65 -2.59
N GLY A 19 -36.51 -17.24 -3.09
CA GLY A 19 -35.26 -17.37 -2.37
C GLY A 19 -34.67 -16.01 -1.99
N PHE A 20 -34.20 -15.90 -0.75
CA PHE A 20 -33.43 -14.77 -0.26
C PHE A 20 -32.02 -14.82 -0.86
N ALA A 21 -31.83 -14.23 -2.02
CA ALA A 21 -30.51 -13.79 -2.45
C ALA A 21 -30.19 -12.51 -1.68
N VAL A 22 -29.24 -12.58 -0.75
CA VAL A 22 -28.69 -11.40 -0.06
C VAL A 22 -27.85 -10.63 -1.09
N PRO A 23 -28.23 -9.41 -1.50
CA PRO A 23 -27.32 -8.59 -2.29
C PRO A 23 -26.14 -8.23 -1.38
N GLY A 24 -24.93 -8.66 -1.79
CA GLY A 24 -23.70 -8.25 -1.15
C GLY A 24 -23.62 -6.73 -1.18
N THR A 25 -23.68 -6.09 -0.01
CA THR A 25 -23.43 -4.67 0.13
C THR A 25 -21.97 -4.42 -0.22
N ALA A 26 -21.71 -3.92 -1.43
CA ALA A 26 -20.47 -3.22 -1.72
C ALA A 26 -20.43 -1.98 -0.82
N THR A 27 -19.78 -2.10 0.34
CA THR A 27 -19.38 -0.94 1.14
C THR A 27 -18.52 -0.06 0.25
N ALA A 28 -19.08 1.07 -0.20
CA ALA A 28 -18.31 2.14 -0.81
C ALA A 28 -17.21 2.52 0.20
N ASP A 29 -15.94 2.46 -0.22
CA ASP A 29 -14.80 2.90 0.60
C ASP A 29 -14.95 4.41 0.86
N PRO A 30 -15.37 4.83 2.06
CA PRO A 30 -15.67 6.24 2.33
C PRO A 30 -14.40 7.10 2.36
N ALA A 31 -13.23 6.48 2.42
CA ALA A 31 -11.94 7.13 2.59
C ALA A 31 -11.14 7.26 1.29
N ASN A 32 -11.67 6.76 0.15
CA ASN A 32 -10.98 6.73 -1.14
C ASN A 32 -9.53 6.21 -0.99
N THR A 33 -9.37 5.03 -0.40
CA THR A 33 -8.05 4.44 -0.08
C THR A 33 -7.56 3.44 -1.12
N GLY A 34 -8.36 3.23 -2.17
CA GLY A 34 -8.12 2.23 -3.21
C GLY A 34 -8.97 0.98 -3.02
N ASN A 35 -8.90 0.05 -3.96
CA ASN A 35 -9.59 -1.22 -3.81
C ASN A 35 -8.75 -2.21 -2.94
N PRO A 36 -9.38 -3.22 -2.32
CA PRO A 36 -8.66 -4.19 -1.48
C PRO A 36 -7.57 -4.98 -2.22
N SER A 37 -7.71 -5.24 -3.52
CA SER A 37 -6.69 -5.95 -4.32
C SER A 37 -5.40 -5.13 -4.50
N ASP A 38 -5.52 -3.82 -4.71
CA ASP A 38 -4.41 -2.91 -4.86
C ASP A 38 -3.67 -2.72 -3.53
N ILE A 39 -4.42 -2.63 -2.43
CA ILE A 39 -3.86 -2.61 -1.06
C ILE A 39 -3.07 -3.89 -0.79
N ASN A 40 -3.61 -5.07 -1.13
CA ASN A 40 -2.92 -6.34 -0.95
C ASN A 40 -1.68 -6.46 -1.84
N THR A 41 -1.74 -5.95 -3.07
CA THR A 41 -0.60 -5.90 -3.99
C THR A 41 0.52 -5.04 -3.42
N LEU A 42 0.19 -3.85 -2.90
CA LEU A 42 1.12 -2.95 -2.25
C LEU A 42 1.70 -3.58 -0.97
N ALA A 43 0.87 -4.23 -0.16
CA ALA A 43 1.28 -4.92 1.07
C ALA A 43 2.33 -6.03 0.82
N GLY A 44 2.31 -6.66 -0.37
CA GLY A 44 3.32 -7.65 -0.78
C GLY A 44 4.68 -7.07 -1.15
N SER A 45 4.86 -5.75 -1.10
CA SER A 45 6.10 -5.05 -1.44
C SER A 45 6.63 -4.16 -0.32
N LEU A 46 6.06 -4.27 0.89
CA LEU A 46 6.53 -3.53 2.05
C LEU A 46 7.89 -4.05 2.50
N SER A 47 8.68 -3.15 3.09
CA SER A 47 9.96 -3.54 3.70
C SER A 47 9.72 -4.50 4.87
N LYS A 48 10.69 -5.38 5.13
CA LYS A 48 10.64 -6.39 6.19
C LYS A 48 10.26 -5.77 7.54
N GLY A 49 9.26 -6.37 8.19
CA GLY A 49 8.73 -5.89 9.47
C GLY A 49 7.50 -4.99 9.34
N TYR A 50 7.20 -4.49 8.14
CA TYR A 50 5.94 -3.81 7.85
C TYR A 50 4.88 -4.76 7.30
N GLY A 51 3.63 -4.48 7.63
CA GLY A 51 2.46 -5.26 7.24
C GLY A 51 1.17 -4.54 7.60
N LEU A 52 0.02 -5.09 7.21
CA LEU A 52 -1.29 -4.48 7.49
C LEU A 52 -1.63 -4.41 8.99
N ASN A 53 -0.80 -4.99 9.87
CA ASN A 53 -0.91 -4.85 11.32
C ASN A 53 -0.27 -3.57 11.88
N ASN A 54 0.67 -2.94 11.17
CA ASN A 54 1.35 -1.70 11.57
C ASN A 54 1.36 -0.62 10.47
N CYS A 55 0.66 -0.87 9.37
CA CYS A 55 0.41 0.05 8.27
C CYS A 55 -1.10 0.28 8.11
N THR A 56 -1.47 1.49 7.73
CA THR A 56 -2.87 1.90 7.53
C THR A 56 -3.07 2.42 6.11
N PRO A 57 -4.15 1.99 5.41
CA PRO A 57 -4.55 2.58 4.13
C PRO A 57 -4.73 4.08 4.24
N GLN A 58 -4.29 4.80 3.22
CA GLN A 58 -4.39 6.26 3.14
C GLN A 58 -5.23 6.68 1.94
N PRO A 59 -5.90 7.84 2.01
CA PRO A 59 -6.54 8.41 0.84
C PRO A 59 -5.57 8.53 -0.34
N ILE A 60 -6.02 8.09 -1.50
CA ILE A 60 -5.27 8.15 -2.75
C ILE A 60 -5.66 9.38 -3.57
N THR A 61 -4.71 9.87 -4.35
CA THR A 61 -4.84 10.97 -5.31
C THR A 61 -4.81 10.46 -6.74
N ALA A 62 -4.97 11.36 -7.72
CA ALA A 62 -4.99 10.98 -9.13
C ALA A 62 -3.69 10.26 -9.53
N GLY A 63 -3.82 9.05 -10.07
CA GLY A 63 -2.71 8.21 -10.52
C GLY A 63 -2.25 7.16 -9.50
N GLU A 64 -2.65 7.29 -8.23
CA GLU A 64 -2.42 6.30 -7.18
C GLU A 64 -3.56 5.26 -7.18
N LEU A 65 -3.21 4.00 -6.94
CA LEU A 65 -4.14 2.87 -6.81
C LEU A 65 -4.30 2.43 -5.34
N ALA A 66 -3.24 2.56 -4.56
CA ALA A 66 -3.24 2.31 -3.12
C ALA A 66 -2.10 3.09 -2.46
N ALA A 67 -2.29 3.47 -1.20
CA ALA A 67 -1.24 4.04 -0.37
C ALA A 67 -1.32 3.49 1.04
N LEU A 68 -0.16 3.19 1.63
CA LEU A 68 -0.01 2.73 3.01
C LEU A 68 0.94 3.65 3.75
N THR A 69 0.57 4.07 4.95
CA THR A 69 1.48 4.72 5.91
C THR A 69 1.65 3.83 7.13
N CYS A 70 2.90 3.59 7.50
CA CYS A 70 3.30 2.74 8.59
C CYS A 70 4.01 3.55 9.67
N GLY A 71 3.86 3.11 10.92
CA GLY A 71 4.54 3.73 12.05
C GLY A 71 5.99 3.26 12.22
N GLN A 72 6.43 3.25 13.47
CA GLN A 72 7.75 2.77 13.89
C GLN A 72 7.98 1.33 13.41
N SER A 73 9.16 1.10 12.82
CA SER A 73 9.63 -0.25 12.49
C SER A 73 9.76 -1.11 13.76
N PRO A 74 9.42 -2.40 13.71
CA PRO A 74 9.66 -3.31 14.84
C PRO A 74 11.16 -3.56 15.10
N ASP A 75 12.03 -3.21 14.15
CA ASP A 75 13.47 -3.15 14.37
C ASP A 75 13.80 -1.91 15.23
N PRO A 76 14.45 -2.05 16.40
CA PRO A 76 14.83 -0.92 17.24
C PRO A 76 15.76 0.10 16.55
N SER A 77 16.51 -0.33 15.53
CA SER A 77 17.39 0.53 14.72
C SER A 77 16.69 1.02 13.44
N GLY A 78 15.43 0.66 13.25
CA GLY A 78 14.67 0.94 12.04
C GLY A 78 14.02 2.33 12.01
N PRO A 79 13.42 2.68 10.86
CA PRO A 79 12.75 3.95 10.66
C PRO A 79 11.58 4.17 11.61
N VAL A 80 11.29 5.44 11.88
CA VAL A 80 10.14 5.87 12.69
C VAL A 80 8.84 5.93 11.88
N GLN A 81 8.96 5.98 10.56
CA GLN A 81 7.84 6.04 9.62
C GLN A 81 8.22 5.40 8.30
N ALA A 82 7.24 4.79 7.63
CA ALA A 82 7.34 4.41 6.24
C ALA A 82 6.07 4.79 5.47
N ARG A 83 6.19 5.06 4.17
CA ARG A 83 5.06 5.20 3.26
C ARG A 83 5.34 4.43 1.98
N TYR A 84 4.29 3.83 1.45
CA TYR A 84 4.31 3.05 0.22
C TYR A 84 3.13 3.47 -0.64
N ILE A 85 3.34 3.59 -1.94
CA ILE A 85 2.33 4.06 -2.90
C ILE A 85 2.42 3.20 -4.15
N LEU A 86 1.29 2.62 -4.55
CA LEU A 86 1.13 1.91 -5.81
C LEU A 86 0.55 2.87 -6.84
N PHE A 87 1.18 2.99 -8.01
CA PHE A 87 0.72 3.81 -9.11
C PHE A 87 0.13 2.97 -10.25
N SER A 88 -0.77 3.59 -11.01
CA SER A 88 -1.40 2.96 -12.17
C SER A 88 -0.45 2.72 -13.36
N ASN A 89 0.66 3.46 -13.43
CA ASN A 89 1.66 3.35 -14.49
C ASN A 89 3.02 3.96 -14.07
N GLY A 90 4.03 3.72 -14.91
CA GLY A 90 5.40 4.19 -14.68
C GLY A 90 5.58 5.71 -14.80
N ASP A 91 4.76 6.40 -15.59
CA ASP A 91 4.87 7.86 -15.73
C ASP A 91 4.46 8.58 -14.44
N ASN A 92 3.37 8.11 -13.81
CA ASN A 92 2.92 8.60 -12.51
C ASN A 92 3.96 8.30 -11.41
N LEU A 93 4.55 7.10 -11.42
CA LEU A 93 5.65 6.73 -10.52
C LEU A 93 6.85 7.67 -10.69
N ALA A 94 7.33 7.86 -11.92
CA ALA A 94 8.50 8.68 -12.20
C ALA A 94 8.27 10.16 -11.85
N GLY A 95 7.08 10.69 -12.13
CA GLY A 95 6.67 12.04 -11.74
C GLY A 95 6.61 12.22 -10.22
N SER A 96 6.05 11.24 -9.51
CA SER A 96 6.00 11.25 -8.04
C SER A 96 7.39 11.18 -7.44
N PHE A 97 8.25 10.26 -7.91
CA PHE A 97 9.64 10.14 -7.45
C PHE A 97 10.41 11.46 -7.60
N LYS A 98 10.34 12.08 -8.78
CA LYS A 98 11.00 13.36 -9.05
C LYS A 98 10.50 14.47 -8.12
N THR A 99 9.20 14.49 -7.83
CA THR A 99 8.61 15.49 -6.93
C THR A 99 9.10 15.27 -5.51
N SER A 100 9.03 14.05 -4.99
CA SER A 100 9.43 13.74 -3.62
C SER A 100 10.91 14.06 -3.36
N ILE A 101 11.81 13.72 -4.28
CA ILE A 101 13.24 14.00 -4.09
C ILE A 101 13.61 15.49 -4.21
N ASN A 102 12.75 16.32 -4.82
CA ASN A 102 12.97 17.77 -4.86
C ASN A 102 12.65 18.45 -3.53
N ASP A 103 11.82 17.81 -2.69
CA ASP A 103 11.51 18.31 -1.35
C ASP A 103 12.62 17.97 -0.32
N ASP A 104 13.55 17.11 -0.71
CA ASP A 104 14.66 16.64 0.11
C ASP A 104 15.96 17.42 -0.13
N VAL A 105 16.79 17.49 0.91
CA VAL A 105 18.22 17.83 0.76
C VAL A 105 18.98 16.55 0.47
N LEU A 106 19.29 16.31 -0.80
CA LEU A 106 19.94 15.09 -1.25
C LEU A 106 21.41 14.99 -0.82
N THR A 107 21.80 13.78 -0.43
CA THR A 107 23.17 13.38 -0.09
C THR A 107 23.53 12.09 -0.82
N ASN A 108 24.78 11.63 -0.70
CA ASN A 108 25.15 10.34 -1.26
C ASN A 108 24.41 9.19 -0.55
N CYS A 109 23.99 8.19 -1.31
CA CYS A 109 23.41 6.94 -0.80
C CYS A 109 24.52 5.98 -0.34
N GLY A 110 25.20 6.32 0.75
CA GLY A 110 26.31 5.53 1.28
C GLY A 110 27.33 5.16 0.18
N ASP A 111 27.54 3.86 0.00
CA ASP A 111 28.49 3.31 -0.98
C ASP A 111 27.98 3.31 -2.43
N SER A 112 26.69 3.58 -2.67
CA SER A 112 26.11 3.65 -4.01
C SER A 112 26.32 4.98 -4.73
N GLY A 113 26.97 5.95 -4.07
CA GLY A 113 27.35 7.22 -4.67
C GLY A 113 26.24 8.28 -4.65
N GLN A 114 26.27 9.17 -5.63
CA GLN A 114 25.41 10.36 -5.67
C GLN A 114 23.94 10.01 -5.91
N SER A 115 23.04 10.64 -5.14
CA SER A 115 21.59 10.53 -5.34
C SER A 115 21.07 11.47 -6.44
N PRO A 116 20.00 11.08 -7.17
CA PRO A 116 19.44 9.74 -7.24
C PRO A 116 20.36 8.78 -8.02
N THR A 117 20.27 7.49 -7.73
CA THR A 117 21.04 6.43 -8.44
C THR A 117 20.18 5.18 -8.64
N SER A 118 20.63 4.25 -9.49
CA SER A 118 19.96 2.96 -9.67
C SER A 118 20.24 2.02 -8.50
N TRP A 119 19.25 1.22 -8.13
CA TRP A 119 19.43 0.12 -7.19
C TRP A 119 19.07 -1.22 -7.81
N HIS A 120 19.51 -2.28 -7.14
CA HIS A 120 19.42 -3.66 -7.61
C HIS A 120 18.93 -4.55 -6.48
N GLN A 121 18.05 -5.51 -6.79
CA GLN A 121 17.57 -6.47 -5.81
C GLN A 121 18.58 -7.62 -5.65
N GLY A 122 19.03 -7.85 -4.42
CA GLY A 122 19.96 -8.93 -4.11
C GLY A 122 21.27 -8.82 -4.91
N SER A 123 21.65 -9.89 -5.62
CA SER A 123 22.85 -9.95 -6.46
C SER A 123 22.58 -9.68 -7.95
N SER A 124 21.39 -9.22 -8.32
CA SER A 124 21.04 -8.88 -9.70
C SER A 124 21.90 -7.73 -10.24
N SER A 125 22.31 -7.82 -11.50
CA SER A 125 22.91 -6.69 -12.24
C SER A 125 21.87 -5.84 -12.99
N SER A 126 20.63 -6.31 -13.09
CA SER A 126 19.52 -5.54 -13.64
C SER A 126 18.96 -4.60 -12.59
N SER A 127 18.80 -3.33 -12.94
CA SER A 127 18.20 -2.33 -12.06
C SER A 127 16.76 -2.72 -11.70
N ALA A 128 16.41 -2.58 -10.42
CA ALA A 128 15.06 -2.75 -9.90
C ALA A 128 14.30 -1.42 -9.79
N GLY A 129 15.01 -0.30 -9.86
CA GLY A 129 14.46 1.05 -9.84
C GLY A 129 15.50 2.11 -9.48
N GLN A 130 15.02 3.26 -9.02
CA GLN A 130 15.81 4.39 -8.54
C GLN A 130 15.75 4.50 -7.02
N VAL A 131 16.81 5.02 -6.41
CA VAL A 131 16.89 5.35 -4.98
C VAL A 131 17.51 6.72 -4.81
N ALA A 132 17.02 7.48 -3.85
CA ALA A 132 17.57 8.75 -3.41
C ALA A 132 17.67 8.75 -1.88
N CYS A 133 18.75 9.34 -1.38
CA CYS A 133 19.04 9.46 0.03
C CYS A 133 19.24 10.93 0.37
N GLY A 134 18.72 11.36 1.51
CA GLY A 134 18.83 12.73 1.91
C GLY A 134 18.20 12.98 3.27
N THR A 135 17.77 14.22 3.45
CA THR A 135 17.01 14.62 4.63
C THR A 135 15.76 15.40 4.24
N TYR A 136 14.66 15.09 4.89
CA TYR A 136 13.39 15.80 4.82
C TYR A 136 13.05 16.31 6.21
N GLN A 137 12.77 17.62 6.34
CA GLN A 137 12.37 18.23 7.63
C GLN A 137 13.27 17.83 8.82
N ASN A 138 14.59 17.83 8.62
CA ASN A 138 15.59 17.47 9.64
C ASN A 138 15.53 16.01 10.12
N ALA A 139 15.03 15.10 9.28
CA ALA A 139 15.12 13.65 9.45
C ALA A 139 15.69 13.00 8.19
N ALA A 140 16.47 11.95 8.35
CA ALA A 140 16.97 11.12 7.26
C ALA A 140 15.81 10.50 6.50
N GLU A 141 15.88 10.53 5.17
CA GLU A 141 14.88 9.96 4.29
C GLU A 141 15.56 9.16 3.18
N ILE A 142 15.00 7.97 2.90
CA ILE A 142 15.36 7.15 1.75
C ILE A 142 14.10 6.96 0.93
N ILE A 143 14.13 7.41 -0.33
CA ILE A 143 13.03 7.27 -1.28
C ILE A 143 13.48 6.32 -2.38
N TRP A 144 12.66 5.33 -2.73
CA TRP A 144 13.00 4.41 -3.82
C TRP A 144 11.77 3.99 -4.62
N THR A 145 12.02 3.57 -5.85
CA THR A 145 11.02 2.99 -6.74
C THR A 145 11.22 1.49 -6.91
N ILE A 146 10.15 0.75 -7.19
CA ILE A 146 10.20 -0.61 -7.75
C ILE A 146 9.50 -0.53 -9.10
N ASP A 147 10.28 -0.37 -10.17
CA ASP A 147 9.77 0.04 -11.48
C ASP A 147 8.83 -1.02 -12.08
N SER A 148 9.16 -2.31 -11.91
CA SER A 148 8.34 -3.42 -12.40
C SER A 148 6.98 -3.53 -11.71
N LYS A 149 6.79 -2.82 -10.59
CA LYS A 149 5.55 -2.83 -9.79
C LYS A 149 4.86 -1.47 -9.75
N ASN A 150 5.43 -0.43 -10.36
CA ASN A 150 4.95 0.96 -10.23
C ASN A 150 4.82 1.41 -8.75
N ILE A 151 5.77 1.04 -7.89
CA ILE A 151 5.71 1.39 -6.46
C ILE A 151 6.74 2.47 -6.13
N LEU A 152 6.30 3.50 -5.42
CA LEU A 152 7.19 4.43 -4.70
C LEU A 152 7.11 4.13 -3.22
N SER A 153 8.26 4.17 -2.57
CA SER A 153 8.37 3.98 -1.13
C SER A 153 9.28 5.04 -0.54
N TYR A 154 9.01 5.44 0.69
CA TYR A 154 10.00 6.14 1.50
C TYR A 154 9.98 5.67 2.95
N ILE A 155 11.13 5.79 3.60
CA ILE A 155 11.29 5.59 5.05
C ILE A 155 11.95 6.81 5.67
N ARG A 156 11.58 7.12 6.92
CA ARG A 156 12.17 8.24 7.69
C ARG A 156 12.81 7.76 8.97
N GLY A 157 14.01 8.26 9.24
CA GLY A 157 14.73 8.04 10.48
C GLY A 157 14.29 8.97 11.61
N SER A 158 14.80 8.71 12.83
CA SER A 158 14.61 9.59 13.99
C SER A 158 15.66 10.72 14.09
N ASN A 159 16.65 10.69 13.21
CA ASN A 159 17.79 11.61 13.17
C ASN A 159 18.15 11.90 11.70
N THR A 160 19.21 12.65 11.44
CA THR A 160 19.64 13.06 10.08
C THR A 160 20.66 12.11 9.42
N ASP A 161 20.93 10.94 9.98
CA ASP A 161 21.92 9.99 9.46
C ASP A 161 21.33 9.15 8.31
N ALA A 162 21.35 9.74 7.10
CA ALA A 162 20.91 9.08 5.88
C ALA A 162 21.75 7.85 5.53
N SER A 163 23.02 7.80 5.93
CA SER A 163 23.90 6.65 5.66
C SER A 163 23.47 5.43 6.47
N ALA A 164 23.23 5.61 7.77
CA ALA A 164 22.72 4.54 8.63
C ALA A 164 21.35 4.04 8.16
N LEU A 165 20.45 4.96 7.81
CA LEU A 165 19.11 4.61 7.30
C LEU A 165 19.19 3.86 5.95
N TYR A 166 20.11 4.26 5.07
CA TYR A 166 20.35 3.58 3.81
C TYR A 166 20.84 2.14 4.01
N GLN A 167 21.73 1.89 4.97
CA GLN A 167 22.18 0.52 5.28
C GLN A 167 21.05 -0.33 5.86
N TRP A 168 20.18 0.26 6.70
CA TRP A 168 18.97 -0.43 7.17
C TRP A 168 18.06 -0.81 5.99
N TRP A 169 17.83 0.12 5.06
CA TRP A 169 17.03 -0.12 3.86
C TRP A 169 17.63 -1.24 3.01
N ARG A 170 18.95 -1.27 2.79
CA ARG A 170 19.57 -2.36 2.01
C ARG A 170 19.33 -3.76 2.60
N ALA A 171 19.16 -3.86 3.92
CA ALA A 171 18.95 -5.13 4.61
C ALA A 171 17.47 -5.54 4.71
N ASN A 172 16.54 -4.59 4.56
CA ASN A 172 15.12 -4.80 4.86
C ASN A 172 14.16 -4.31 3.75
N GLY A 173 14.65 -3.56 2.78
CA GLY A 173 13.90 -2.83 1.75
C GLY A 173 13.42 -3.67 0.58
#